data_AF-A0A927F9V1-F1
#
_entry.id   AF-A0A927F9V1-F1
#
_cell.length_a   1.000
_cell.length_b   1.000
_cell.length_c   1.000
_cell.angle_alpha   90.00
_cell.angle_beta   90.00
_cell.angle_gamma   90.00
#
_symmetry.space_group_name_H-M   'P 1'
#
loop_
_entity.id
_entity.type
_entity.pdbx_description
1 polymer ?
#
loop_
_entity_poly.entity_id
_entity_poly.type
_entity_poly.pdbx_seq_one_letter_code
_entity_poly.pdbx_strand_id
1 'polypeptide(L)'
;MVHISEAYKPQPAIDPRLQPQAAERQLLEQLWHAGRLQRHLAALERFYREKRDEFMQLLDTTSDNEEIIQIAKYLVAQNGIVDRLAETLDQIKEIESEIWIQGEVGNHDREKIAQEWTLRHARAWREWRIKEYLYAVEHMEAQLAECLQQAS
;
A
#
# COMPACT_ATOMS: atom_id res chain seq x y z
N MET A 1 -4.38 46.11 8.34
CA MET A 1 -4.10 45.19 7.22
C MET A 1 -4.05 43.81 7.85
N VAL A 2 -5.14 43.05 7.79
CA VAL A 2 -5.25 41.73 8.42
C VAL A 2 -4.61 40.74 7.46
N HIS A 3 -3.49 40.13 7.84
CA HIS A 3 -2.97 38.96 7.16
C HIS A 3 -4.03 37.88 7.27
N ILE A 4 -4.70 37.59 6.16
CA ILE A 4 -5.49 36.39 6.01
C ILE A 4 -4.47 35.25 6.08
N SER A 5 -4.41 34.59 7.23
CA SER A 5 -3.71 33.31 7.39
C SER A 5 -4.13 32.42 6.23
N GLU A 6 -3.15 31.92 5.47
CA GLU A 6 -3.37 30.77 4.60
C GLU A 6 -4.20 29.74 5.38
N ALA A 7 -5.31 29.32 4.78
CA ALA A 7 -6.18 28.34 5.38
C ALA A 7 -5.38 27.04 5.47
N TYR A 8 -4.90 26.71 6.67
CA TYR A 8 -4.29 25.42 6.97
C TYR A 8 -5.27 24.32 6.54
N LYS A 9 -4.99 23.66 5.41
CA LYS A 9 -5.69 22.44 5.04
C LYS A 9 -5.17 21.34 5.96
N PRO A 10 -6.02 20.73 6.80
CA PRO A 10 -5.58 19.63 7.63
C PRO A 10 -5.08 18.50 6.73
N GLN A 11 -3.83 18.05 6.97
CA GLN A 11 -3.26 16.94 6.23
C GLN A 11 -4.16 15.70 6.37
N PRO A 12 -4.37 14.96 5.28
CA PRO A 12 -5.27 13.82 5.32
C PRO A 12 -4.67 12.69 6.17
N ALA A 13 -5.41 12.29 7.21
CA ALA A 13 -4.95 11.29 8.17
C ALA A 13 -5.07 9.87 7.60
N ILE A 14 -3.99 9.09 7.74
CA ILE A 14 -3.97 7.66 7.43
C ILE A 14 -4.45 6.87 8.65
N ASP A 15 -5.27 5.84 8.44
CA ASP A 15 -5.72 4.93 9.50
C ASP A 15 -4.50 4.42 10.32
N PRO A 16 -4.48 4.63 11.65
CA PRO A 16 -3.37 4.20 12.51
C PRO A 16 -3.02 2.71 12.40
N ARG A 17 -3.98 1.85 12.02
CA ARG A 17 -3.74 0.40 11.84
C ARG A 17 -2.84 0.09 10.65
N LEU A 18 -2.81 0.99 9.66
CA LEU A 18 -1.98 0.89 8.47
C LEU A 18 -0.59 1.49 8.67
N GLN A 19 -0.34 2.14 9.81
CA GLN A 19 1.01 2.57 10.18
C GLN A 19 1.78 1.36 10.75
N PRO A 20 2.96 1.02 10.20
CA PRO A 20 3.75 -0.09 10.70
C PRO A 20 4.30 0.23 12.10
N GLN A 21 4.16 -0.72 13.02
CA GLN A 21 4.82 -0.66 14.33
C GLN A 21 6.34 -0.86 14.18
N ALA A 22 7.12 -0.60 15.23
CA ALA A 22 8.59 -0.69 15.17
C ALA A 22 9.13 -2.03 14.60
N ALA A 23 8.60 -3.17 15.07
CA ALA A 23 9.01 -4.48 14.58
C ALA A 23 8.60 -4.72 13.11
N GLU A 24 7.40 -4.27 12.73
CA GLU A 24 6.90 -4.35 11.36
C GLU A 24 7.74 -3.48 10.41
N ARG A 25 8.14 -2.28 10.87
CA ARG A 25 9.00 -1.37 10.12
C ARG A 25 10.38 -1.98 9.87
N GLN A 26 10.97 -2.62 10.88
CA GLN A 26 12.24 -3.33 10.73
C GLN A 26 12.13 -4.49 9.72
N LEU A 27 11.02 -5.22 9.72
CA LEU A 27 10.78 -6.27 8.72
C LEU A 27 10.64 -5.69 7.30
N LEU A 28 9.89 -4.60 7.14
CA LEU A 28 9.74 -3.91 5.85
C LEU A 28 11.07 -3.42 5.30
N GLU A 29 11.93 -2.88 6.16
CA GLU A 29 13.29 -2.47 5.81
C GLU A 29 14.13 -3.66 5.32
N GLN A 30 14.06 -4.81 6.00
CA GLN A 30 14.73 -6.04 5.55
C GLN A 30 14.20 -6.51 4.19
N LEU A 31 12.88 -6.50 3.99
CA LEU A 31 12.25 -6.87 2.73
C LEU A 31 12.65 -5.91 1.59
N TRP A 32 12.77 -4.62 1.88
CA TRP A 32 13.25 -3.61 0.95
C TRP A 32 14.68 -3.87 0.50
N HIS A 33 15.59 -4.06 1.45
CA HIS A 33 16.99 -4.38 1.15
C HIS A 33 17.17 -5.72 0.42
N ALA A 34 16.27 -6.68 0.67
CA ALA A 34 16.22 -7.94 -0.06
C ALA A 34 15.57 -7.81 -1.46
N GLY A 35 15.13 -6.61 -1.87
CA GLY A 35 14.47 -6.34 -3.15
C GLY A 35 13.04 -6.88 -3.25
N ARG A 36 12.47 -7.43 -2.19
CA ARG A 36 11.15 -8.08 -2.19
C ARG A 36 10.00 -7.10 -2.42
N LEU A 37 10.19 -5.83 -2.04
CA LEU A 37 9.20 -4.78 -2.23
C LEU A 37 9.28 -4.09 -3.60
N GLN A 38 10.34 -4.34 -4.40
CA GLN A 38 10.48 -3.72 -5.72
C GLN A 38 9.36 -4.12 -6.69
N ARG A 39 8.75 -5.29 -6.47
CA ARG A 39 7.59 -5.76 -7.26
C ARG A 39 6.40 -4.82 -7.22
N HIS A 40 6.31 -3.97 -6.19
CA HIS A 40 5.20 -3.04 -5.99
C HIS A 40 5.35 -1.75 -6.78
N LEU A 41 6.57 -1.39 -7.18
CA LEU A 41 6.89 -0.08 -7.74
C LEU A 41 6.13 0.17 -9.05
N ALA A 42 6.14 -0.79 -9.98
CA ALA A 42 5.43 -0.67 -11.25
C ALA A 42 3.91 -0.52 -11.07
N ALA A 43 3.32 -1.23 -10.10
CA ALA A 43 1.90 -1.11 -9.79
C ALA A 43 1.56 0.25 -9.17
N LEU A 44 2.42 0.74 -8.26
CA LEU A 44 2.29 2.06 -7.63
C LEU A 44 2.44 3.18 -8.66
N GLU A 45 3.39 3.10 -9.58
CA GLU A 45 3.55 4.06 -10.67
C GLU A 45 2.30 4.15 -11.54
N ARG A 46 1.78 2.99 -11.99
CA ARG A 46 0.53 2.95 -12.76
C ARG A 46 -0.62 3.58 -11.98
N PHE A 47 -0.76 3.24 -10.70
CA PHE A 47 -1.77 3.79 -9.82
C PHE A 47 -1.67 5.31 -9.68
N TYR A 48 -0.48 5.86 -9.45
CA TYR A 48 -0.32 7.31 -9.31
C TYR A 48 -0.55 8.06 -10.62
N ARG A 49 -0.24 7.45 -11.77
CA ARG A 49 -0.62 7.99 -13.07
C ARG A 49 -2.14 8.04 -13.25
N GLU A 50 -2.86 6.99 -12.86
CA GLU A 50 -4.33 6.95 -12.87
C GLU A 50 -4.96 7.93 -11.87
N LYS A 51 -4.30 8.16 -10.73
CA LYS A 51 -4.74 9.05 -9.66
C LYS A 51 -4.21 10.48 -9.76
N ARG A 52 -3.54 10.83 -10.85
CA ARG A 52 -2.85 12.13 -11.00
C ARG A 52 -3.77 13.31 -10.72
N ASP A 53 -4.96 13.35 -11.30
CA ASP A 53 -5.87 14.49 -11.12
C ASP A 53 -6.33 14.64 -9.67
N GLU A 54 -6.62 13.52 -8.99
CA GLU A 54 -6.96 13.49 -7.57
C GLU A 54 -5.76 13.94 -6.72
N PHE A 55 -4.56 13.48 -7.07
CA PHE A 55 -3.30 13.89 -6.42
C PHE A 55 -3.07 15.41 -6.55
N MET A 56 -3.20 15.96 -7.75
CA MET A 56 -2.98 17.38 -8.02
C MET A 56 -4.03 18.29 -7.36
N GLN A 57 -5.24 17.79 -7.10
CA GLN A 57 -6.26 18.52 -6.31
C GLN A 57 -5.92 18.61 -4.82
N LEU A 58 -5.17 17.63 -4.31
CA LEU A 58 -4.73 17.59 -2.92
C LEU A 58 -3.44 18.37 -2.69
N LEU A 59 -2.60 18.51 -3.71
CA LEU A 59 -1.39 19.32 -3.65
C LEU A 59 -1.72 20.82 -3.60
N ASP A 60 -1.01 21.54 -2.73
CA ASP A 60 -0.96 23.00 -2.78
C ASP A 60 0.22 23.45 -3.65
N THR A 61 0.20 24.70 -4.11
CA THR A 61 1.22 25.25 -5.04
C THR A 61 2.65 25.28 -4.49
N THR A 62 2.84 25.02 -3.20
CA THR A 62 4.13 25.08 -2.48
C THR A 62 4.46 23.79 -1.73
N SER A 63 3.85 22.66 -2.12
CA SER A 63 4.10 21.38 -1.45
C SER A 63 5.57 20.94 -1.56
N ASP A 64 6.13 20.52 -0.42
CA ASP A 64 7.45 19.90 -0.36
C ASP A 64 7.38 18.38 -0.58
N ASN A 65 8.54 17.73 -0.61
CA ASN A 65 8.62 16.30 -0.89
C ASN A 65 7.97 15.44 0.20
N GLU A 66 7.99 15.90 1.46
CA GLU A 66 7.35 15.19 2.57
C GLU A 66 5.82 15.21 2.42
N GLU A 67 5.26 16.36 2.02
CA GLU A 67 3.84 16.49 1.73
C GLU A 67 3.41 15.64 0.53
N ILE A 68 4.21 15.61 -0.55
CA ILE A 68 3.97 14.75 -1.70
C ILE A 68 3.90 13.27 -1.27
N ILE A 69 4.88 12.80 -0.49
CA ILE A 69 4.89 11.43 0.02
C ILE A 69 3.66 11.16 0.91
N GLN A 70 3.27 12.12 1.75
CA GLN A 70 2.13 11.96 2.64
C GLN A 70 0.79 11.86 1.87
N ILE A 71 0.62 12.68 0.83
CA ILE A 71 -0.54 12.59 -0.08
C ILE A 71 -0.53 11.26 -0.84
N ALA A 72 0.63 10.84 -1.35
CA ALA A 72 0.78 9.57 -2.06
C ALA A 72 0.37 8.39 -1.18
N LYS A 73 0.83 8.37 0.08
CA LYS A 73 0.44 7.37 1.08
C LYS A 73 -1.04 7.42 1.42
N TYR A 74 -1.61 8.63 1.55
CA TYR A 74 -3.04 8.79 1.80
C TYR A 74 -3.88 8.17 0.69
N LEU A 75 -3.55 8.44 -0.59
CA LEU A 75 -4.27 7.87 -1.72
C LEU A 75 -4.21 6.34 -1.73
N VAL A 76 -3.05 5.75 -1.42
CA VAL A 76 -2.92 4.29 -1.25
C VAL A 76 -3.79 3.79 -0.11
N ALA A 77 -3.76 4.45 1.05
CA ALA A 77 -4.57 4.04 2.20
C ALA A 77 -6.08 4.10 1.94
N GLN A 78 -6.55 5.09 1.16
CA GLN A 78 -7.96 5.21 0.77
C GLN A 78 -8.39 4.15 -0.24
N ASN A 79 -7.52 3.80 -1.19
CA ASN A 79 -7.85 2.85 -2.27
C ASN A 79 -7.53 1.39 -1.90
N GLY A 80 -6.65 1.17 -0.94
CA GLY A 80 -6.25 -0.15 -0.43
C GLY A 80 -5.32 -0.88 -1.38
N ILE A 81 -5.82 -1.97 -1.99
CA ILE A 81 -5.00 -2.83 -2.86
C ILE A 81 -4.79 -2.20 -4.23
N VAL A 82 -3.51 -1.93 -4.55
CA VAL A 82 -3.08 -1.23 -5.76
C VAL A 82 -3.00 -2.16 -6.98
N ASP A 83 -2.48 -3.39 -6.82
CA ASP A 83 -2.51 -4.42 -7.88
C ASP A 83 -3.45 -5.57 -7.50
N ARG A 84 -4.74 -5.44 -7.83
CA ARG A 84 -5.74 -6.44 -7.44
C ARG A 84 -5.46 -7.84 -7.99
N LEU A 85 -4.93 -7.93 -9.22
CA LEU A 85 -4.68 -9.21 -9.85
C LEU A 85 -3.50 -9.92 -9.18
N ALA A 86 -2.35 -9.24 -9.06
CA ALA A 86 -1.18 -9.82 -8.43
C ALA A 86 -1.48 -10.23 -6.98
N GLU A 87 -2.21 -9.40 -6.24
CA GLU A 87 -2.54 -9.68 -4.84
C GLU A 87 -3.56 -10.81 -4.69
N THR A 88 -4.52 -10.95 -5.61
CA THR A 88 -5.43 -12.10 -5.61
C THR A 88 -4.67 -13.40 -5.89
N LEU A 89 -3.70 -13.38 -6.81
CA LEU A 89 -2.88 -14.55 -7.11
C LEU A 89 -1.98 -14.94 -5.93
N ASP A 90 -1.40 -13.97 -5.23
CA ASP A 90 -0.63 -14.25 -4.01
C ASP A 90 -1.52 -14.82 -2.91
N GLN A 91 -2.73 -14.28 -2.71
CA GLN A 91 -3.68 -14.81 -1.74
C GLN A 91 -4.11 -16.25 -2.06
N ILE A 92 -4.32 -16.58 -3.34
CA ILE A 92 -4.62 -17.95 -3.78
C ILE A 92 -3.47 -18.89 -3.40
N LYS A 93 -2.21 -18.50 -3.64
CA LYS A 93 -1.04 -19.33 -3.27
C LYS A 93 -0.96 -19.59 -1.77
N GLU A 94 -1.25 -18.59 -0.94
CA GLU A 94 -1.27 -18.76 0.52
C GLU A 94 -2.36 -19.75 0.96
N ILE A 95 -3.56 -19.66 0.37
CA ILE A 95 -4.66 -20.60 0.62
C ILE A 95 -4.27 -22.01 0.15
N GLU A 96 -3.66 -22.15 -1.03
CA GLU A 96 -3.21 -23.44 -1.56
C GLU A 96 -2.12 -24.07 -0.67
N SER A 97 -1.22 -23.26 -0.13
CA SER A 97 -0.21 -23.70 0.83
C SER A 97 -0.87 -24.23 2.11
N GLU A 98 -1.86 -23.52 2.66
CA GLU A 98 -2.60 -23.99 3.84
C GLU A 98 -3.33 -25.31 3.55
N ILE A 99 -3.97 -25.42 2.38
CA ILE A 99 -4.62 -26.67 1.94
C ILE A 99 -3.62 -27.83 1.91
N TRP A 100 -2.41 -27.60 1.42
CA TRP A 100 -1.37 -28.62 1.38
C TRP A 100 -0.94 -29.04 2.79
N ILE A 101 -0.65 -28.08 3.68
CA ILE A 101 -0.25 -28.32 5.07
C ILE A 101 -1.34 -29.11 5.83
N GLN A 102 -2.60 -28.72 5.68
CA GLN A 102 -3.74 -29.40 6.29
C GLN A 102 -3.93 -30.82 5.72
N GLY A 103 -3.64 -31.00 4.44
CA GLY A 103 -3.63 -32.31 3.78
C GLY A 103 -2.62 -33.28 4.40
N GLU A 104 -1.42 -32.80 4.77
CA GLU A 104 -0.39 -33.60 5.45
C GLU A 104 -0.85 -34.12 6.82
N VAL A 105 -1.79 -33.43 7.48
CA VAL A 105 -2.38 -33.86 8.77
C VAL A 105 -3.73 -34.55 8.60
N GLY A 106 -4.12 -34.89 7.37
CA GLY A 106 -5.30 -35.69 7.03
C GLY A 106 -6.60 -34.91 6.81
N ASN A 107 -6.55 -33.58 6.82
CA ASN A 107 -7.70 -32.74 6.47
C ASN A 107 -7.67 -32.36 4.99
N HIS A 108 -8.53 -32.98 4.19
CA HIS A 108 -8.59 -32.79 2.73
C HIS A 108 -9.78 -31.95 2.26
N ASP A 109 -10.56 -31.36 3.18
CA ASP A 109 -11.69 -30.50 2.85
C ASP A 109 -11.20 -29.10 2.41
N ARG A 110 -10.80 -29.01 1.14
CA ARG A 110 -10.22 -27.81 0.54
C ARG A 110 -11.10 -26.57 0.69
N GLU A 111 -12.41 -26.74 0.51
CA GLU A 111 -13.37 -25.62 0.56
C GLU A 111 -13.46 -25.07 1.99
N LYS A 112 -13.61 -25.96 2.97
CA LYS A 112 -13.63 -25.57 4.38
C LYS A 112 -12.33 -24.90 4.81
N ILE A 113 -11.17 -25.44 4.41
CA ILE A 113 -9.86 -24.85 4.72
C ILE A 113 -9.75 -23.43 4.14
N ALA A 114 -10.12 -23.24 2.87
CA ALA A 114 -10.09 -21.93 2.23
C ALA A 114 -11.02 -20.91 2.90
N GLN A 115 -12.23 -21.33 3.29
CA GLN A 115 -13.17 -20.50 4.04
C GLN A 115 -12.61 -20.11 5.41
N GLU A 116 -12.07 -21.08 6.16
CA GLU A 116 -11.47 -20.84 7.48
C GLU A 116 -10.25 -19.92 7.39
N TRP A 117 -9.37 -20.14 6.42
CA TRP A 117 -8.21 -19.28 6.17
C TRP A 117 -8.67 -17.85 5.87
N THR A 118 -9.66 -17.69 5.00
CA THR A 118 -10.20 -16.38 4.63
C THR A 118 -10.75 -15.64 5.84
N LEU A 119 -11.54 -16.33 6.68
CA LEU A 119 -12.11 -15.75 7.90
C LEU A 119 -11.04 -15.31 8.92
N ARG A 120 -9.96 -16.07 9.04
CA ARG A 120 -8.89 -15.80 10.02
C ARG A 120 -7.86 -14.79 9.54
N HIS A 121 -7.46 -14.86 8.27
CA HIS A 121 -6.23 -14.21 7.79
C HIS A 121 -6.44 -13.13 6.74
N ALA A 122 -7.52 -13.17 5.95
CA ALA A 122 -7.64 -12.31 4.76
C ALA A 122 -7.58 -10.81 5.08
N ARG A 123 -8.07 -10.39 6.25
CA ARG A 123 -8.02 -8.98 6.67
C ARG A 123 -6.59 -8.56 7.04
N ALA A 124 -5.95 -9.28 7.96
CA ALA A 124 -4.58 -8.99 8.39
C ALA A 124 -3.61 -9.04 7.21
N TRP A 125 -3.81 -9.98 6.29
CA TRP A 125 -3.03 -10.08 5.06
C TRP A 125 -3.16 -8.83 4.17
N ARG A 126 -4.39 -8.32 3.99
CA ARG A 126 -4.62 -7.07 3.22
C ARG A 126 -4.04 -5.85 3.92
N GLU A 127 -4.18 -5.76 5.24
CA GLU A 127 -3.59 -4.67 6.03
C GLU A 127 -2.06 -4.69 5.92
N TRP A 128 -1.43 -5.87 6.03
CA TRP A 128 0.01 -6.04 5.80
C TRP A 128 0.41 -5.59 4.39
N ARG A 129 -0.38 -5.97 3.39
CA ARG A 129 -0.10 -5.58 2.01
C ARG A 129 -0.10 -4.07 1.81
N ILE A 130 -1.05 -3.38 2.43
CA ILE A 130 -1.10 -1.93 2.37
C ILE A 130 0.13 -1.32 3.07
N LYS A 131 0.59 -1.88 4.20
CA LYS A 131 1.84 -1.44 4.84
C LYS A 131 3.05 -1.57 3.92
N GLU A 132 3.15 -2.66 3.14
CA GLU A 132 4.20 -2.81 2.13
C GLU A 132 4.15 -1.69 1.07
N TYR A 133 2.96 -1.35 0.57
CA TYR A 133 2.80 -0.23 -0.36
C TYR A 133 3.21 1.10 0.27
N LEU A 134 2.70 1.39 1.47
CA LEU A 134 3.01 2.64 2.18
C LEU A 134 4.50 2.81 2.43
N TYR A 135 5.20 1.71 2.74
CA TYR A 135 6.65 1.72 2.90
C TYR A 135 7.37 1.92 1.57
N ALA A 136 6.96 1.21 0.50
CA ALA A 136 7.56 1.38 -0.81
C ALA A 136 7.44 2.84 -1.32
N VAL A 137 6.33 3.51 -1.04
CA VAL A 137 6.10 4.92 -1.39
C VAL A 137 7.12 5.86 -0.76
N GLU A 138 7.62 5.58 0.46
CA GLU A 138 8.69 6.37 1.11
C GLU A 138 9.98 6.40 0.28
N HIS A 139 10.17 5.43 -0.61
CA HIS A 139 11.35 5.27 -1.44
C HIS A 139 11.12 5.57 -2.93
N MET A 140 9.95 6.13 -3.28
CA MET A 140 9.55 6.41 -4.67
C MET A 140 9.59 7.90 -5.03
N GLU A 141 10.32 8.74 -4.29
CA GLU A 141 10.30 10.21 -4.47
C GLU A 141 10.54 10.64 -5.92
N ALA A 142 11.58 10.11 -6.56
CA ALA A 142 11.90 10.43 -7.96
C ALA A 142 10.80 9.96 -8.93
N GLN A 143 10.29 8.74 -8.75
CA GLN A 143 9.24 8.16 -9.59
C GLN A 143 7.91 8.90 -9.43
N LEU A 144 7.59 9.37 -8.21
CA LEU A 144 6.42 10.19 -7.94
C LEU A 144 6.52 11.52 -8.69
N ALA A 145 7.67 12.20 -8.63
CA ALA A 145 7.89 13.43 -9.38
C ALA A 145 7.71 13.22 -10.90
N GLU A 146 8.24 12.14 -11.45
CA GLU A 146 8.05 11.79 -12.87
C GLU A 146 6.59 11.53 -13.22
N CYS A 147 5.85 10.78 -12.39
CA CYS A 147 4.43 10.51 -12.59
C CYS A 147 3.59 11.79 -12.61
N LEU A 148 4.00 12.82 -11.86
CA LEU A 148 3.30 14.10 -11.78
C LEU A 148 3.69 15.06 -12.92
N GLN A 149 4.94 15.02 -13.41
CA GLN A 149 5.46 15.90 -14.46
C GLN A 149 5.08 15.50 -15.91
N GLN A 150 4.93 14.21 -16.21
CA GLN A 150 4.82 13.69 -17.59
C GLN A 150 3.49 13.93 -18.35
N ALA A 151 2.78 15.03 -18.09
CA ALA A 151 1.66 15.47 -18.94
C ALA A 151 1.67 17.00 -19.09
N SER A 152 2.71 17.47 -19.77
CA SER A 152 2.75 18.76 -20.46
C SER A 152 2.50 18.55 -21.95
#